data_AF-A0A0S3SDD0-F1
#
_entry.id   AF-A0A0S3SDD0-F1
#
_cell.length_a   1.000
_cell.length_b   1.000
_cell.length_c   1.000
_cell.angle_alpha   90.00
_cell.angle_beta   90.00
_cell.angle_gamma   90.00
#
_symmetry.space_group_name_H-M   'P 1'
#
loop_
_entity.id
_entity.type
_entity.pdbx_description
1 polymer ?
#
loop_
_entity_poly.entity_id
_entity_poly.type
_entity_poly.pdbx_seq_one_letter_code
_entity_poly.pdbx_strand_id
1 'polypeptide(L)'
;EESLLDIYRVDYHYRHFYYLLDAIKKGVNVKGYFAWSLLDNFEWDSGYIMRFGMNFVDYKNGLKRYSKLSALWFKDFLNIETKLHDSI
;
A
#
# COMPACT_ATOMS: atom_id res chain seq x y z
N GLU A 1 -2.60 -5.00 -17.26
CA GLU A 1 -3.85 -4.48 -16.65
C GLU A 1 -4.19 -5.19 -15.34
N GLU A 2 -4.11 -6.51 -15.27
CA GLU A 2 -4.40 -7.29 -14.04
C GLU A 2 -3.52 -6.89 -12.83
N SER A 3 -2.29 -6.43 -13.06
CA SER A 3 -1.39 -5.95 -12.00
C SER A 3 -1.80 -4.61 -11.37
N LEU A 4 -2.71 -3.84 -12.00
CA LEU A 4 -3.18 -2.56 -11.46
C LEU A 4 -4.40 -2.74 -10.54
N LEU A 5 -5.18 -3.80 -10.72
CA LEU A 5 -6.37 -4.10 -9.91
C LEU A 5 -6.02 -5.10 -8.78
N ASP A 6 -5.13 -4.69 -7.89
CA ASP A 6 -4.56 -5.54 -6.83
C ASP A 6 -5.41 -5.59 -5.56
N ILE A 7 -6.66 -6.04 -5.69
CA ILE A 7 -7.66 -6.09 -4.59
C ILE A 7 -7.16 -6.83 -3.35
N TYR A 8 -6.34 -7.86 -3.49
CA TYR A 8 -5.79 -8.61 -2.36
C TYR A 8 -4.79 -7.79 -1.54
N ARG A 9 -4.08 -6.85 -2.18
CA ARG A 9 -3.18 -5.94 -1.47
C ARG A 9 -3.96 -4.89 -0.69
N VAL A 10 -5.06 -4.38 -1.24
CA VAL A 10 -6.00 -3.51 -0.50
C VAL A 10 -6.51 -4.22 0.75
N ASP A 11 -7.05 -5.43 0.59
CA ASP A 11 -7.57 -6.23 1.70
C ASP A 11 -6.47 -6.57 2.73
N TYR A 12 -5.25 -6.86 2.28
CA TYR A 12 -4.11 -7.06 3.17
C TYR A 12 -3.87 -5.84 4.06
N HIS A 13 -3.76 -4.63 3.49
CA HIS A 13 -3.51 -3.42 4.28
C HIS A 13 -4.68 -3.08 5.20
N TYR A 14 -5.92 -3.22 4.73
CA TYR A 14 -7.11 -3.02 5.56
C TYR A 14 -7.09 -3.89 6.81
N ARG A 15 -6.86 -5.20 6.65
CA ARG A 15 -6.79 -6.15 7.77
C ARG A 15 -5.58 -5.88 8.67
N HIS A 16 -4.44 -5.52 8.10
CA HIS A 16 -3.26 -5.16 8.90
C HIS A 16 -3.52 -3.94 9.79
N PHE A 17 -4.16 -2.91 9.26
CA PHE A 17 -4.51 -1.73 10.06
C PHE A 17 -5.55 -2.03 11.12
N TYR A 18 -6.52 -2.90 10.84
CA TYR A 18 -7.48 -3.36 11.86
C TYR A 18 -6.76 -3.97 13.07
N TYR A 19 -5.84 -4.91 12.84
CA TYR A 19 -5.10 -5.55 13.93
C TYR A 19 -4.05 -4.64 14.56
N LEU A 20 -3.44 -3.73 13.78
CA LEU A 20 -2.53 -2.71 14.32
C LEU A 20 -3.27 -1.81 15.32
N LEU A 21 -4.50 -1.39 14.97
CA LEU A 21 -5.36 -0.61 15.86
C LEU A 21 -5.75 -1.40 17.12
N ASP A 22 -6.08 -2.69 17.00
CA ASP A 22 -6.36 -3.56 18.15
C ASP A 22 -5.14 -3.67 19.09
N ALA A 23 -3.94 -3.82 18.54
CA ALA A 23 -2.70 -3.84 19.32
C ALA A 23 -2.45 -2.50 20.04
N ILE A 24 -2.67 -1.37 19.36
CA ILE A 24 -2.56 -0.03 19.97
C ILE A 24 -3.55 0.12 21.13
N LYS A 25 -4.81 -0.31 20.95
CA LYS A 25 -5.83 -0.29 22.01
C LYS A 25 -5.48 -1.17 23.22
N LYS A 26 -4.67 -2.22 23.01
CA LYS A 26 -4.13 -3.10 24.06
C LYS A 26 -2.84 -2.59 24.70
N GLY A 27 -2.40 -1.37 24.36
CA GLY A 27 -1.27 -0.70 25.01
C GLY A 27 0.06 -0.81 24.26
N VAL A 28 0.10 -1.38 23.05
CA VAL A 28 1.32 -1.43 22.24
C VAL A 28 1.65 -0.03 21.69
N ASN A 29 2.88 0.43 21.92
CA ASN A 29 3.34 1.75 21.49
C ASN A 29 3.82 1.76 20.02
N VAL A 30 2.88 1.66 19.08
CA VAL A 30 3.17 1.73 17.64
C VAL A 30 3.44 3.18 17.23
N LYS A 31 4.55 3.41 16.51
CA LYS A 31 4.97 4.75 16.05
C LYS A 31 4.83 5.00 14.55
N GLY A 32 4.66 3.95 13.76
CA GLY A 32 4.54 4.07 12.31
C GLY A 32 4.35 2.74 11.63
N TYR A 33 3.91 2.81 10.38
CA TYR A 33 3.74 1.67 9.48
C TYR A 33 4.28 2.03 8.11
N PHE A 34 5.13 1.18 7.55
CA PHE A 34 5.72 1.36 6.23
C PHE A 34 5.33 0.16 5.36
N ALA A 35 4.61 0.42 4.27
CA ALA A 35 4.25 -0.61 3.32
C ALA A 35 5.47 -1.00 2.48
N TRP A 36 5.79 -2.31 2.46
CA TRP A 36 6.67 -2.86 1.43
C TRP A 36 5.83 -3.16 0.18
N SER A 37 6.05 -2.48 -0.94
CA SER A 37 7.02 -1.40 -1.17
C SER A 37 6.41 -0.28 -2.00
N LEU A 38 7.13 0.82 -2.18
CA LEU A 38 6.66 1.92 -3.01
C LEU A 38 6.50 1.49 -4.48
N LEU A 39 7.45 0.70 -5.00
CA LEU A 39 7.56 0.34 -6.42
C LEU A 39 7.76 -1.17 -6.59
N ASP A 40 7.23 -1.73 -7.66
CA ASP A 40 7.67 -3.05 -8.11
C ASP A 40 9.19 -3.02 -8.38
N ASN A 41 9.94 -3.88 -7.70
CA ASN A 41 11.39 -3.87 -7.68
C ASN A 41 11.95 -5.29 -7.90
N PHE A 42 13.27 -5.46 -7.74
CA PHE A 42 13.93 -6.75 -7.83
C PHE A 42 13.80 -7.49 -6.48
N GLU A 43 12.98 -8.53 -6.45
CA GLU A 43 12.67 -9.29 -5.24
C GLU A 43 13.57 -10.52 -5.13
N TRP A 44 14.86 -10.28 -4.86
CA TRP A 44 15.85 -11.30 -4.52
C TRP A 44 15.92 -12.47 -5.51
N ASP A 45 15.74 -13.70 -5.03
CA ASP A 45 15.75 -14.93 -5.84
C ASP A 45 14.62 -14.99 -6.88
N SER A 46 13.53 -14.26 -6.64
CA SER A 46 12.37 -14.16 -7.53
C SER A 46 12.57 -13.13 -8.65
N GLY A 47 13.64 -12.35 -8.61
CA GLY A 47 13.91 -11.30 -9.58
C GLY A 47 12.73 -10.34 -9.77
N TYR A 48 12.32 -10.08 -11.01
CA TYR A 48 11.23 -9.16 -11.34
C TYR A 48 9.86 -9.83 -11.55
N ILE A 49 9.75 -11.12 -11.20
CA ILE A 49 8.51 -11.89 -11.38
C ILE A 49 7.52 -11.51 -10.28
N MET A 50 8.00 -11.41 -9.04
CA MET A 50 7.18 -11.00 -7.90
C MET A 50 7.05 -9.48 -7.83
N ARG A 51 5.85 -9.01 -7.49
CA ARG A 51 5.49 -7.58 -7.56
C ARG A 51 4.77 -7.12 -6.30
N PHE A 52 5.55 -6.69 -5.31
CA PHE A 52 5.02 -6.18 -4.03
C PHE A 52 4.65 -4.69 -4.05
N GLY A 53 5.09 -3.95 -5.06
CA GLY A 53 4.96 -2.50 -5.08
C GLY A 53 3.53 -2.01 -5.10
N MET A 54 3.28 -0.90 -4.43
CA MET A 54 2.08 -0.08 -4.54
C MET A 54 1.95 0.55 -5.94
N ASN A 55 3.09 0.77 -6.62
CA ASN A 55 3.12 1.25 -7.99
C ASN A 55 3.72 0.20 -8.91
N PHE A 56 3.00 -0.08 -10.01
CA PHE A 56 3.48 -0.90 -11.09
C PHE A 56 4.60 -0.17 -11.83
N VAL A 57 5.69 -0.87 -12.12
CA VAL A 57 6.80 -0.40 -12.96
C VAL A 57 6.77 -1.15 -14.28
N ASP A 58 6.64 -0.40 -15.38
CA ASP A 58 6.69 -0.95 -16.73
C ASP A 58 8.14 -1.09 -17.21
N TYR A 59 8.69 -2.30 -17.02
CA TYR A 59 10.06 -2.63 -17.44
C TYR A 59 10.28 -2.59 -18.95
N LYS A 60 9.21 -2.58 -19.76
CA LYS A 60 9.29 -2.56 -21.22
C LYS A 60 9.10 -1.16 -21.80
N ASN A 61 8.55 -0.22 -21.01
CA ASN A 61 8.25 1.14 -21.45
C ASN A 61 8.98 2.17 -20.58
N GLY A 62 10.31 2.17 -20.64
CA GLY A 62 11.14 3.19 -20.01
C GLY A 62 10.98 3.30 -18.49
N LEU A 63 10.59 2.22 -17.81
CA LEU A 63 10.34 2.18 -16.37
C LEU A 63 9.23 3.14 -15.93
N LYS A 64 8.23 3.41 -16.76
CA LYS A 64 7.10 4.28 -16.34
C LYS A 64 6.35 3.68 -15.15
N ARG A 65 5.91 4.54 -14.22
CA ARG A 65 5.22 4.15 -12.98
C ARG A 65 3.72 4.41 -13.08
N TYR A 66 2.96 3.48 -12.54
CA TYR A 66 1.50 3.55 -12.52
C TYR A 66 1.00 3.15 -11.14
N SER A 67 0.20 4.01 -10.52
CA SER A 67 -0.43 3.70 -9.23
C SER A 67 -1.41 2.55 -9.40
N LYS A 68 -1.24 1.51 -8.58
CA LYS A 68 -2.21 0.42 -8.48
C LYS A 68 -3.40 0.85 -7.63
N LEU A 69 -4.46 0.05 -7.60
CA LEU A 69 -5.61 0.26 -6.75
C LEU A 69 -5.20 0.41 -5.27
N SER A 70 -4.26 -0.41 -4.80
CA SER A 70 -3.75 -0.31 -3.44
C SER A 70 -3.11 1.04 -3.13
N ALA A 71 -2.37 1.64 -4.07
CA ALA A 71 -1.79 2.97 -3.88
C ALA A 71 -2.87 4.06 -3.76
N LEU A 72 -3.88 4.00 -4.62
CA LEU A 72 -5.01 4.94 -4.60
C LEU A 72 -5.80 4.82 -3.30
N TRP A 73 -6.12 3.57 -2.91
CA TRP A 73 -6.81 3.29 -1.65
C TRP A 73 -6.00 3.76 -0.44
N PHE A 74 -4.68 3.51 -0.41
CA PHE A 74 -3.82 3.91 0.71
C PHE A 74 -3.71 5.43 0.81
N LYS A 75 -3.63 6.12 -0.33
CA LYS A 75 -3.70 7.60 -0.39
C LYS A 75 -5.02 8.11 0.18
N ASP A 76 -6.14 7.52 -0.21
CA ASP A 76 -7.45 7.94 0.27
C ASP A 76 -7.64 7.64 1.76
N PHE A 77 -7.16 6.49 2.25
CA PHE A 77 -7.13 6.12 3.66
C PHE A 77 -6.39 7.16 4.52
N LEU A 78 -5.21 7.62 4.08
CA LEU A 78 -4.44 8.64 4.79
C LEU A 78 -5.12 10.02 4.80
N ASN A 79 -5.94 10.33 3.80
CA ASN A 79 -6.63 11.62 3.68
C ASN A 79 -7.94 11.69 4.50
N ILE A 80 -8.35 10.62 5.19
CA ILE A 80 -9.60 10.59 5.97
C ILE A 80 -9.55 11.59 7.13
N GLU A 81 -8.41 11.75 7.80
CA GLU A 81 -8.26 12.72 8.90
C GLU A 81 -8.35 14.17 8.43
N THR A 82 -7.84 14.49 7.23
CA THR A 82 -7.92 15.83 6.66
C THR A 82 -9.37 16.24 6.43
N LYS A 83 -10.20 15.33 5.92
CA LYS A 83 -11.62 15.61 5.67
C LYS A 83 -12.44 15.76 6.95
N LEU A 84 -12.13 15.01 8.02
CA LEU A 84 -12.81 15.15 9.30
C LEU A 84 -12.46 16.47 10.00
N HIS A 85 -11.23 16.97 9.84
CA HIS A 85 -10.79 18.25 10.39
C HIS A 85 -11.34 19.46 9.63
N ASP A 86 -11.56 19.36 8.31
CA ASP A 86 -12.15 20.43 7.50
C ASP A 86 -13.69 20.52 7.60
N SER A 87 -14.33 19.55 8.27
CA SER A 87 -15.79 19.44 8.43
C SER A 87 -16.29 19.87 9.82
N ILE A 88 -15.42 20.40 10.67
CA ILE A 88 -15.70 20.92 12.03
C ILE A 88 -15.28 22.40 12.06
#